data_AF-A0A6J6ZKU6-F1
#
_entry.id   AF-A0A6J6ZKU6-F1
#
_cell.length_a   1.000
_cell.length_b   1.000
_cell.length_c   1.000
_cell.angle_alpha   90.00
_cell.angle_beta   90.00
_cell.angle_gamma   90.00
#
_symmetry.space_group_name_H-M   'P 1'
#
loop_
_entity.id
_entity.type
_entity.pdbx_description
1 polymer ?
#
loop_
_entity_poly.entity_id
_entity_poly.type
_entity_poly.pdbx_seq_one_letter_code
_entity_poly.pdbx_strand_id
1 'polypeptide(L)'
;MSTYTAPSQGGFVDVAARLPGDIISYEVQPALPLFIQKGSWLANANGVTIDAQWGGFKNLFGSEGGFIVRAEGSGPVVFACYGALEVWDLAAGQTISLDTGHMVAYESTVSMQLRKVTGGLVQTFKSGEGLVLDFTGPGRIWSQTRNPSELLGWIKAALGTSNSGPGGMGGALGGLLGRD
;
A
#
# COMPACT_ATOMS: atom_id res chain seq x y z
N MET A 1 4.16 15.09 10.58
CA MET A 1 5.29 14.23 11.03
C MET A 1 5.75 14.77 12.36
N SER A 2 5.91 13.90 13.36
CA SER A 2 6.44 14.28 14.68
C SER A 2 7.86 13.73 14.81
N THR A 3 8.75 14.46 15.46
CA THR A 3 10.15 14.06 15.67
C THR A 3 10.37 13.77 17.16
N TYR A 4 10.99 12.64 17.46
CA TYR A 4 11.33 12.23 18.82
C TYR A 4 12.84 12.10 18.95
N THR A 5 13.41 12.70 19.99
CA THR A 5 14.84 12.64 20.30
C THR A 5 15.00 12.17 21.74
N ALA A 6 15.74 11.09 21.96
CA ALA A 6 16.01 10.60 23.29
C ALA A 6 16.91 11.58 24.08
N PRO A 7 16.69 11.74 25.39
CA PRO A 7 17.61 12.47 26.26
C PRO A 7 18.93 11.69 26.46
N SER A 8 19.90 12.27 27.16
CA SER A 8 21.24 11.66 27.36
C SER A 8 21.23 10.26 27.96
N GLN A 9 20.22 9.93 28.77
CA GLN A 9 20.02 8.63 29.40
C GLN A 9 19.32 7.59 28.49
N GLY A 10 19.01 7.95 27.24
CA GLY A 10 18.26 7.11 26.31
C GLY A 10 16.75 7.15 26.54
N GLY A 11 16.04 6.37 25.74
CA GLY A 11 14.58 6.23 25.76
C GLY A 11 14.12 5.32 24.63
N PHE A 12 12.86 4.89 24.67
CA PHE A 12 12.24 4.12 23.60
C PHE A 12 10.96 4.80 23.13
N VAL A 13 10.67 4.62 21.84
CA VAL A 13 9.38 4.95 21.23
C VAL A 13 8.90 3.66 20.59
N ASP A 14 7.65 3.30 20.86
CA ASP A 14 6.99 2.18 20.20
C ASP A 14 6.06 2.71 19.10
N VAL A 15 6.05 2.04 17.95
CA VAL A 15 5.24 2.42 16.79
C VAL A 15 4.49 1.19 16.28
N ALA A 16 3.20 1.39 15.99
CA ALA A 16 2.32 0.32 15.54
C ALA A 16 1.59 0.73 14.27
N ALA A 17 1.39 -0.23 13.37
CA ALA A 17 0.56 -0.07 12.19
C ALA A 17 -0.93 -0.01 12.57
N ARG A 18 -1.73 0.65 11.73
CA ARG A 18 -3.19 0.75 11.94
C ARG A 18 -3.93 -0.55 11.65
N LEU A 19 -3.38 -1.36 10.75
CA LEU A 19 -3.95 -2.63 10.31
C LEU A 19 -3.01 -3.77 10.74
N PRO A 20 -3.56 -4.96 11.06
CA PRO A 20 -2.75 -6.08 11.50
C PRO A 20 -1.91 -6.61 10.33
N GLY A 21 -0.62 -6.74 10.56
CA GLY A 21 0.30 -7.33 9.61
C GLY A 21 1.75 -7.25 10.08
N ASP A 22 2.65 -7.60 9.18
CA ASP A 22 4.08 -7.58 9.46
C ASP A 22 4.64 -6.15 9.43
N ILE A 23 5.68 -5.92 10.22
CA ILE A 23 6.48 -4.69 10.26
C ILE A 23 7.91 -5.05 9.92
N ILE A 24 8.55 -4.28 9.06
CA ILE A 24 9.95 -4.48 8.67
C ILE A 24 10.74 -3.18 8.82
N SER A 25 12.02 -3.33 9.16
CA SER A 25 13.01 -2.26 9.07
C SER A 25 13.90 -2.48 7.85
N TYR A 26 14.11 -1.42 7.08
CA TYR A 26 14.96 -1.42 5.88
C TYR A 26 15.98 -0.28 5.96
N GLU A 27 17.23 -0.59 5.67
CA GLU A 27 18.32 0.39 5.67
C GLU A 27 18.33 1.16 4.35
N VAL A 28 17.86 2.41 4.36
CA VAL A 28 17.92 3.30 3.18
C VAL A 28 19.34 3.80 3.02
N GLN A 29 19.81 3.78 1.76
CA GLN A 29 21.12 4.30 1.38
C GLN A 29 20.95 5.45 0.39
N PRO A 30 21.85 6.46 0.37
CA PRO A 30 21.70 7.61 -0.52
C PRO A 30 21.63 7.23 -2.01
N ALA A 31 22.32 6.15 -2.40
CA ALA A 31 22.35 5.63 -3.76
C ALA A 31 21.13 4.78 -4.13
N LEU A 32 20.35 4.33 -3.15
CA LEU A 32 19.20 3.44 -3.33
C LEU A 32 17.99 3.92 -2.50
N PRO A 33 17.36 5.05 -2.89
CA PRO A 33 16.10 5.48 -2.31
C PRO A 33 15.03 4.38 -2.33
N LEU A 34 14.14 4.42 -1.35
CA LEU A 34 13.02 3.49 -1.24
C LEU A 34 11.71 4.24 -1.51
N PHE A 35 10.85 3.69 -2.36
CA PHE A 35 9.48 4.16 -2.54
C PHE A 35 8.56 3.35 -1.66
N ILE A 36 7.68 4.01 -0.91
CA ILE A 36 6.80 3.37 0.08
C ILE A 36 5.38 3.88 -0.13
N GLN A 37 4.39 3.00 -0.10
CA GLN A 37 3.01 3.42 -0.01
C GLN A 37 2.82 4.28 1.25
N LYS A 38 2.21 5.46 1.11
CA LYS A 38 2.06 6.43 2.20
C LYS A 38 1.41 5.85 3.46
N GLY A 39 0.44 4.95 3.30
CA GLY A 39 -0.23 4.27 4.40
C GLY A 39 0.60 3.19 5.12
N SER A 40 1.71 2.78 4.52
CA SER A 40 2.61 1.73 5.01
C SER A 40 3.80 2.27 5.80
N TRP A 41 4.19 3.54 5.59
CA TRP A 41 5.28 4.17 6.35
C TRP A 41 4.89 4.38 7.84
N LEU A 42 5.78 4.00 8.76
CA LEU A 42 5.59 4.17 10.21
C LEU A 42 6.57 5.19 10.82
N ALA A 43 7.87 5.00 10.58
CA ALA A 43 8.93 5.81 11.18
C ALA A 43 10.21 5.73 10.35
N ASN A 44 11.16 6.64 10.60
CA ASN A 44 12.49 6.60 10.01
C ASN A 44 13.51 7.30 10.89
N ALA A 45 14.78 6.98 10.70
CA ALA A 45 15.90 7.70 11.30
C ALA A 45 15.96 9.15 10.79
N ASN A 46 16.54 10.04 11.61
CA ASN A 46 16.70 11.46 11.29
C ASN A 46 17.45 11.70 9.97
N GLY A 47 18.42 10.83 9.63
CA GLY A 47 19.18 10.89 8.37
C GLY A 47 18.38 10.52 7.11
N VAL A 48 17.11 10.12 7.25
CA VAL A 48 16.21 9.83 6.13
C VAL A 48 15.16 10.93 6.00
N THR A 49 15.00 11.44 4.79
CA THR A 49 13.94 12.39 4.43
C THR A 49 12.81 11.65 3.73
N ILE A 50 11.57 11.95 4.11
CA ILE A 50 10.37 11.44 3.46
C ILE A 50 9.77 12.54 2.58
N ASP A 51 9.98 12.43 1.26
CA ASP A 51 9.37 13.31 0.28
C ASP A 51 8.00 12.78 -0.14
N ALA A 52 6.95 13.38 0.42
CA ALA A 52 5.55 13.10 0.07
C ALA A 52 5.05 13.90 -1.15
N GLN A 53 5.83 14.86 -1.63
CA GLN A 53 5.52 15.65 -2.83
C GLN A 53 6.22 15.10 -4.07
N TRP A 54 6.97 14.01 -3.93
CA TRP A 54 7.75 13.42 -4.99
C TRP A 54 6.89 13.19 -6.24
N GLY A 55 7.24 13.96 -7.28
CA GLY A 55 6.35 14.23 -8.40
C GLY A 55 6.33 13.15 -9.48
N GLY A 56 7.13 12.08 -9.34
CA GLY A 56 7.33 11.08 -10.38
C GLY A 56 6.06 10.36 -10.83
N PHE A 57 5.01 10.38 -9.99
CA PHE A 57 3.72 9.74 -10.26
C PHE A 57 2.51 10.66 -10.04
N LYS A 58 2.67 11.99 -10.15
CA LYS A 58 1.61 13.00 -9.97
C LYS A 58 0.33 12.75 -10.79
N ASN A 59 0.35 11.85 -11.77
CA ASN A 59 -0.75 11.54 -12.66
C ASN A 59 -1.34 10.12 -12.52
N LEU A 60 -0.93 9.31 -11.54
CA LEU A 60 -1.37 7.91 -11.50
C LEU A 60 -2.81 7.71 -10.99
N PHE A 61 -3.34 8.56 -10.11
CA PHE A 61 -4.70 8.36 -9.56
C PHE A 61 -5.38 9.66 -9.10
N GLY A 62 -6.10 10.34 -9.99
CA GLY A 62 -7.21 11.24 -9.62
C GLY A 62 -6.96 12.31 -8.54
N SER A 63 -8.05 12.85 -7.99
CA SER A 63 -8.09 14.07 -7.16
C SER A 63 -7.54 13.95 -5.73
N GLU A 64 -6.91 12.83 -5.37
CA GLU A 64 -6.31 12.59 -4.06
C GLU A 64 -4.81 12.38 -4.25
N GLY A 65 -4.00 13.38 -3.90
CA GLY A 65 -2.56 13.43 -4.18
C GLY A 65 -1.78 12.14 -3.83
N GLY A 66 -0.65 11.96 -4.53
CA GLY A 66 0.18 10.75 -4.62
C GLY A 66 0.14 9.77 -3.43
N PHE A 67 -0.10 8.49 -3.75
CA PHE A 67 -0.15 7.36 -2.82
C PHE A 67 1.22 6.81 -2.38
N ILE A 68 2.31 7.34 -2.94
CA ILE A 68 3.70 6.91 -2.71
C ILE A 68 4.48 8.06 -2.09
N VAL A 69 5.30 7.75 -1.09
CA VAL A 69 6.34 8.65 -0.57
C VAL A 69 7.72 8.11 -0.94
N ARG A 70 8.68 9.00 -1.16
CA ARG A 70 10.08 8.62 -1.40
C ARG A 70 10.88 8.82 -0.12
N ALA A 71 11.52 7.75 0.36
CA ALA A 71 12.50 7.80 1.43
C ALA A 71 13.91 7.89 0.83
N GLU A 72 14.64 8.95 1.16
CA GLU A 72 16.00 9.20 0.67
C GLU A 72 16.93 9.66 1.80
N GLY A 73 18.23 9.43 1.65
CA GLY A 73 19.22 9.71 2.70
C GLY A 73 19.85 8.42 3.22
N SER A 74 20.20 8.39 4.50
CA SER A 74 20.87 7.24 5.12
C SER A 74 20.26 6.90 6.46
N GLY A 75 19.95 5.63 6.67
CA GLY A 75 19.46 5.11 7.95
C GLY A 75 18.23 4.22 7.81
N PRO A 76 17.78 3.63 8.93
CA PRO A 76 16.64 2.74 8.92
C PRO A 76 15.32 3.47 8.68
N VAL A 77 14.46 2.85 7.88
CA VAL A 77 13.04 3.16 7.74
C VAL A 77 12.23 1.96 8.23
N VAL A 78 11.13 2.22 8.91
CA VAL A 78 10.18 1.21 9.37
C VAL A 78 8.87 1.38 8.60
N PHE A 79 8.41 0.31 7.97
CA PHE A 79 7.14 0.26 7.26
C PHE A 79 6.42 -1.06 7.52
N ALA A 80 5.12 -1.08 7.24
CA ALA A 80 4.23 -2.18 7.58
C ALA A 80 3.25 -2.52 6.45
N CYS A 81 2.71 -3.72 6.50
CA CYS A 81 1.68 -4.20 5.59
C CYS A 81 0.36 -4.50 6.31
N TYR A 82 -0.69 -4.77 5.53
CA TYR A 82 -1.91 -5.42 6.01
C TYR A 82 -1.91 -6.87 5.55
N GLY A 83 -1.96 -7.82 6.49
CA GLY A 83 -1.71 -9.24 6.22
C GLY A 83 -0.23 -9.60 6.35
N ALA A 84 0.23 -10.55 5.55
CA ALA A 84 1.63 -10.96 5.51
C ALA A 84 2.40 -10.10 4.48
N LEU A 85 3.68 -9.82 4.77
CA LEU A 85 4.59 -9.15 3.85
C LEU A 85 5.26 -10.19 2.94
N GLU A 86 5.20 -9.96 1.64
CA GLU A 86 5.90 -10.76 0.63
C GLU A 86 7.01 -9.94 -0.01
N VAL A 87 8.18 -10.55 -0.20
CA VAL A 87 9.36 -9.90 -0.76
C VAL A 87 9.72 -10.56 -2.07
N TRP A 88 9.89 -9.75 -3.12
CA TRP A 88 10.27 -10.25 -4.44
C TRP A 88 11.55 -9.58 -4.89
N ASP A 89 12.56 -10.39 -5.17
CA ASP A 89 13.80 -9.97 -5.80
C ASP A 89 13.68 -10.16 -7.32
N LEU A 90 13.63 -9.06 -8.06
CA LEU A 90 13.52 -9.08 -9.51
C LEU A 90 14.91 -8.99 -10.14
N ALA A 91 15.23 -9.93 -11.02
CA ALA A 91 16.39 -9.81 -11.90
C ALA A 91 16.19 -8.67 -12.92
N ALA A 92 17.27 -8.25 -13.58
CA ALA A 92 17.19 -7.23 -14.63
C ALA A 92 16.25 -7.68 -15.76
N GLY A 93 15.24 -6.86 -16.06
CA GLY A 93 14.23 -7.17 -17.07
C GLY A 93 13.15 -8.17 -16.64
N GLN A 94 13.20 -8.72 -15.43
CA GLN A 94 12.12 -9.53 -14.89
C GLN A 94 10.97 -8.62 -14.44
N THR A 95 9.73 -8.99 -14.80
CA THR A 95 8.53 -8.22 -14.49
C THR A 95 7.55 -9.03 -13.64
N ILE A 96 6.89 -8.36 -12.70
CA ILE A 96 5.72 -8.86 -11.96
C ILE A 96 4.62 -7.79 -11.99
N SER A 97 3.37 -8.23 -12.06
CA SER A 97 2.19 -7.36 -11.99
C SER A 97 1.51 -7.54 -10.65
N LEU A 98 1.19 -6.43 -9.98
CA LEU A 98 0.46 -6.41 -8.71
C LEU A 98 -0.79 -5.53 -8.84
N ASP A 99 -1.86 -5.93 -8.16
CA ASP A 99 -2.99 -5.02 -7.93
C ASP A 99 -2.54 -3.84 -7.08
N THR A 100 -3.12 -2.67 -7.32
CA THR A 100 -2.58 -1.41 -6.75
C THR A 100 -2.68 -1.34 -5.24
N GLY A 101 -3.69 -1.98 -4.64
CA GLY A 101 -3.87 -2.07 -3.19
C GLY A 101 -2.93 -3.06 -2.49
N HIS A 102 -2.11 -3.79 -3.25
CA HIS A 102 -1.17 -4.78 -2.73
C HIS A 102 0.29 -4.30 -2.70
N MET A 103 0.58 -3.09 -3.18
CA MET A 103 1.92 -2.52 -3.13
C MET A 103 2.25 -1.95 -1.74
N VAL A 104 3.41 -2.33 -1.19
CA VAL A 104 3.91 -1.78 0.09
C VAL A 104 5.10 -0.86 -0.15
N ALA A 105 6.13 -1.35 -0.82
CA ALA A 105 7.36 -0.60 -1.10
C ALA A 105 8.12 -1.18 -2.30
N TYR A 106 9.06 -0.42 -2.87
CA TYR A 106 10.02 -0.91 -3.86
C TYR A 106 11.28 -0.04 -3.92
N GLU A 107 12.41 -0.67 -4.26
CA GLU A 107 13.68 0.01 -4.47
C GLU A 107 13.66 0.90 -5.71
N SER A 108 14.40 2.00 -5.70
CA SER A 108 14.42 2.96 -6.81
C SER A 108 15.01 2.43 -8.13
N THR A 109 15.66 1.27 -8.10
CA THR A 109 16.15 0.58 -9.30
C THR A 109 15.04 -0.16 -10.04
N VAL A 110 13.90 -0.42 -9.39
CA VAL A 110 12.73 -1.05 -10.00
C VAL A 110 11.89 0.01 -10.72
N SER A 111 11.60 -0.24 -12.00
CA SER A 111 10.68 0.58 -12.78
C SER A 111 9.23 0.19 -12.46
N MET A 112 8.39 1.17 -12.13
CA MET A 112 6.96 0.97 -11.87
C MET A 112 6.13 1.64 -12.96
N GLN A 113 5.21 0.90 -13.57
CA GLN A 113 4.26 1.41 -14.55
C GLN A 113 2.83 1.07 -14.14
N LEU A 114 1.95 2.08 -14.14
CA LEU A 114 0.51 1.84 -14.00
C LEU A 114 -0.09 1.45 -15.35
N ARG A 115 -0.83 0.36 -15.36
CA ARG A 115 -1.54 -0.13 -16.53
C ARG A 115 -3.03 -0.28 -16.23
N LYS A 116 -3.86 0.19 -17.15
CA LYS A 116 -5.30 -0.06 -17.11
C LYS A 116 -5.60 -1.45 -17.64
N VAL A 117 -6.32 -2.25 -16.86
CA VAL A 117 -6.78 -3.56 -17.31
C VAL A 117 -7.96 -3.34 -18.25
N THR A 118 -7.72 -3.50 -19.55
CA THR A 118 -8.77 -3.41 -20.58
C THR A 118 -9.50 -4.76 -20.71
N GLY A 119 -10.39 -5.03 -19.75
CA GLY A 119 -11.52 -5.96 -19.92
C GLY A 119 -12.80 -5.13 -20.07
N GLY A 120 -13.80 -5.59 -20.83
CA GLY A 120 -15.02 -4.83 -21.11
C GLY A 120 -15.68 -4.26 -19.84
N LEU A 121 -16.46 -3.18 -19.98
CA LEU A 121 -17.07 -2.40 -18.88
C LEU A 121 -17.71 -3.23 -17.74
N VAL A 122 -18.18 -4.44 -18.03
CA VAL A 122 -18.80 -5.38 -17.07
C VAL A 122 -17.77 -6.07 -16.15
N GLN A 123 -16.53 -6.27 -16.61
CA GLN A 123 -15.47 -6.95 -15.87
C GLN A 123 -14.78 -6.00 -14.89
N THR A 124 -14.49 -4.76 -15.31
CA THR A 124 -13.94 -3.70 -14.45
C THR A 124 -14.90 -3.30 -13.31
N PHE A 125 -16.21 -3.34 -13.54
CA PHE A 125 -17.22 -3.03 -12.51
C PHE A 125 -17.40 -4.12 -11.44
N LYS A 126 -17.04 -5.38 -11.76
CA LYS A 126 -17.20 -6.51 -10.83
C LYS A 126 -15.98 -6.72 -9.94
N SER A 127 -14.78 -6.33 -10.37
CA SER A 127 -13.57 -6.42 -9.54
C SER A 127 -13.28 -5.17 -8.72
N GLY A 128 -13.85 -4.01 -9.06
CA GLY A 128 -13.49 -2.73 -8.42
C GLY A 128 -12.08 -2.22 -8.79
N GLU A 129 -11.22 -3.10 -9.30
CA GLU A 129 -9.84 -2.83 -9.67
C GLU A 129 -9.71 -2.80 -11.20
N GLY A 130 -9.60 -1.58 -11.74
CA GLY A 130 -9.36 -1.34 -13.17
C GLY A 130 -7.91 -1.04 -13.52
N LEU A 131 -7.02 -1.07 -12.53
CA LEU A 131 -5.65 -0.58 -12.61
C LEU A 131 -4.73 -1.53 -11.87
N VAL A 132 -3.58 -1.84 -12.50
CA VAL A 132 -2.53 -2.71 -11.96
C VAL A 132 -1.18 -2.03 -12.11
N LEU A 133 -0.24 -2.37 -11.23
CA LEU A 133 1.13 -1.89 -11.24
C LEU A 133 2.04 -2.99 -11.80
N ASP A 134 2.75 -2.68 -12.88
CA ASP A 134 3.81 -3.53 -13.41
C ASP A 134 5.16 -3.04 -12.86
N PHE A 135 5.89 -3.95 -12.20
CA PHE A 135 7.23 -3.70 -11.65
C PHE A 135 8.27 -4.46 -12.46
N THR A 136 9.28 -3.77 -12.98
CA THR A 136 10.37 -4.38 -13.76
C THR A 136 11.72 -4.11 -13.09
N GLY A 137 12.46 -5.17 -12.81
CA GLY A 137 13.76 -5.14 -12.13
C GLY A 137 14.91 -4.56 -12.97
N PRO A 138 16.09 -4.42 -12.36
CA PRO A 138 16.51 -5.14 -11.15
C PRO A 138 16.13 -4.45 -9.84
N GLY A 139 15.93 -5.24 -8.79
CA GLY A 139 15.76 -4.75 -7.43
C GLY A 139 14.64 -5.45 -6.69
N ARG A 140 14.36 -4.97 -5.48
CA ARG A 140 13.40 -5.57 -4.56
C ARG A 140 12.08 -4.82 -4.53
N ILE A 141 10.99 -5.57 -4.44
CA ILE A 141 9.65 -5.07 -4.14
C ILE A 141 9.07 -5.77 -2.92
N TRP A 142 8.19 -5.08 -2.22
CA TRP A 142 7.43 -5.59 -1.09
C TRP A 142 5.94 -5.46 -1.39
N SER A 143 5.22 -6.58 -1.26
CA SER A 143 3.77 -6.65 -1.40
C SER A 143 3.11 -7.13 -0.11
N GLN A 144 1.80 -6.98 -0.04
CA GLN A 144 0.98 -7.40 1.09
C GLN A 144 -0.09 -8.40 0.66
N THR A 145 -0.44 -9.36 1.51
CA THR A 145 -1.42 -10.40 1.14
C THR A 145 -2.88 -9.98 1.27
N ARG A 146 -3.17 -8.85 1.92
CA ARG A 146 -4.55 -8.35 2.08
C ARG A 146 -4.69 -6.91 1.60
N ASN A 147 -5.85 -6.58 1.04
CA ASN A 147 -6.15 -5.22 0.56
C ASN A 147 -7.08 -4.48 1.54
N PRO A 148 -6.69 -3.31 2.08
CA PRO A 148 -7.53 -2.51 2.99
C PRO A 148 -8.85 -2.05 2.36
N SER A 149 -8.84 -1.76 1.06
CA SER A 149 -10.04 -1.32 0.32
C SER A 149 -11.04 -2.46 0.18
N GLU A 150 -10.57 -3.69 -0.07
CA GLU A 150 -11.39 -4.90 -0.11
C GLU A 150 -12.00 -5.20 1.26
N LEU A 151 -11.23 -5.07 2.34
CA LEU A 151 -11.76 -5.21 3.70
C LEU A 151 -12.88 -4.19 3.94
N LEU A 152 -12.66 -2.92 3.58
CA LEU A 152 -13.66 -1.88 3.74
C LEU A 152 -14.91 -2.13 2.90
N GLY A 153 -14.75 -2.62 1.66
CA GLY A 153 -15.84 -3.03 0.79
C GLY A 153 -16.68 -4.14 1.42
N TRP A 154 -16.02 -5.18 1.94
CA TRP A 154 -16.67 -6.27 2.66
C TRP A 154 -17.41 -5.78 3.91
N ILE A 155 -16.79 -4.93 4.73
CA ILE A 155 -17.42 -4.34 5.93
C ILE A 155 -18.66 -3.54 5.54
N LYS A 156 -18.58 -2.67 4.52
CA LYS A 156 -19.72 -1.86 4.05
C LYS A 156 -20.87 -2.73 3.57
N ALA A 157 -20.58 -3.81 2.84
CA ALA A 157 -21.59 -4.76 2.38
C ALA A 157 -22.23 -5.51 3.57
N ALA A 158 -21.43 -5.91 4.56
CA ALA A 158 -21.90 -6.63 5.73
C ALA A 158 -22.75 -5.76 6.68
N LEU A 159 -22.38 -4.48 6.86
CA LEU A 159 -23.11 -3.57 7.73
C LEU A 159 -24.45 -3.12 7.13
N GLY A 160 -24.61 -3.21 5.81
CA GLY A 160 -25.79 -2.71 5.10
C GLY A 160 -25.90 -1.18 5.19
N THR A 161 -26.22 -0.51 4.09
CA THR A 161 -26.63 0.90 4.19
C THR A 161 -28.05 0.92 4.74
N SER A 162 -28.20 0.95 6.06
CA SER A 162 -29.48 1.15 6.76
C SER A 162 -29.96 2.60 6.58
N ASN A 163 -30.19 2.99 5.34
CA ASN A 163 -30.87 4.24 4.97
C ASN A 163 -31.90 4.00 3.86
N SER A 164 -32.55 2.83 3.89
CA SER A 164 -33.85 2.67 3.26
C SER A 164 -34.88 3.37 4.14
N GLY A 165 -35.22 4.61 3.77
CA GLY A 165 -36.53 5.16 4.10
C GLY A 165 -37.65 4.19 3.67
N PRO A 166 -38.88 4.36 4.17
CA PRO A 166 -39.96 3.40 3.97
C PRO A 166 -40.35 3.34 2.48
N GLY A 167 -39.77 2.40 1.73
CA GLY A 167 -40.08 2.18 0.31
C GLY A 167 -38.94 1.57 -0.51
N GLY A 168 -38.56 0.32 -0.23
CA GLY A 168 -37.59 -0.39 -1.07
C GLY A 168 -37.40 -1.84 -0.64
N MET A 169 -38.31 -2.72 -1.08
CA MET A 169 -38.17 -4.18 -0.98
C MET A 169 -37.04 -4.68 -1.88
N GLY A 170 -36.17 -5.55 -1.35
CA GLY A 170 -35.50 -6.59 -2.12
C GLY A 170 -33.98 -6.63 -2.01
N GLY A 171 -33.47 -7.56 -1.17
CA GLY A 171 -32.14 -8.14 -1.38
C GLY A 171 -31.18 -8.15 -0.18
N ALA A 172 -31.53 -8.83 0.91
CA ALA A 172 -30.61 -9.08 2.03
C ALA A 172 -30.82 -10.45 2.69
N LEU A 173 -30.97 -11.53 1.91
CA LEU A 173 -31.25 -12.88 2.45
C LEU A 173 -30.48 -14.04 1.78
N GLY A 174 -29.29 -13.82 1.20
CA GLY A 174 -28.64 -14.86 0.37
C GLY A 174 -27.20 -15.28 0.68
N GLY A 175 -26.44 -14.60 1.53
CA GLY A 175 -24.96 -14.73 1.49
C GLY A 175 -24.25 -15.33 2.70
N LEU A 176 -24.92 -15.51 3.84
CA LEU A 176 -24.24 -15.68 5.14
C LEU A 176 -24.38 -17.08 5.78
N LEU A 177 -24.82 -18.08 5.01
CA LEU A 177 -25.00 -19.46 5.50
C LEU A 177 -24.36 -20.51 4.58
N GLY A 178 -23.04 -20.41 4.36
CA GLY A 178 -22.33 -21.53 3.75
C GLY A 178 -20.94 -21.22 3.28
N ARG A 179 -19.97 -21.29 4.19
CA ARG A 179 -18.61 -21.73 3.87
C ARG A 179 -17.85 -21.99 5.17
N ASP A 180 -17.80 -23.28 5.50
CA ASP A 180 -16.72 -23.90 6.29
C ASP A 180 -15.40 -23.85 5.49
#